data_AF-A0A510KTN9-F1
#
_entry.id   AF-A0A510KTN9-F1
#
_cell.length_a   1.000
_cell.length_b   1.000
_cell.length_c   1.000
_cell.angle_alpha   90.00
_cell.angle_beta   90.00
_cell.angle_gamma   90.00
#
_symmetry.space_group_name_H-M   'P 1'
#
loop_
_entity.id
_entity.type
_entity.pdbx_description
1 polymer ?
#
loop_
_entity_poly.entity_id
_entity_poly.type
_entity_poly.pdbx_seq_one_letter_code
_entity_poly.pdbx_strand_id
1 'polypeptide(L)'
;MFFIDNIDIKILKFINKYEVVPRHKIFKKFPEYKFDTSFRLENLEKFDSIQINDISIFGVPYICRLYKKHKNSFGKISYVETEFYFLSNLSKKILKKSRFSIFNNKLKDFIFDLIKILKNK
;
A
#
# COMPACT_ATOMS: atom_id res chain seq x y z
N MET A 1 -1.86 4.02 18.14
CA MET A 1 -2.72 3.49 17.06
C MET A 1 -2.35 4.25 15.78
N PHE A 2 -1.80 3.56 14.79
CA PHE A 2 -1.38 4.15 13.53
C PHE A 2 -2.56 4.16 12.55
N PHE A 3 -2.91 5.33 12.01
CA PHE A 3 -3.97 5.48 11.02
C PHE A 3 -3.36 5.67 9.65
N ILE A 4 -3.83 4.88 8.68
CA ILE A 4 -3.44 5.05 7.27
C ILE A 4 -4.02 6.35 6.74
N ASP A 5 -3.15 7.19 6.18
CA ASP A 5 -3.54 8.41 5.52
C ASP A 5 -3.40 8.36 3.98
N ASN A 6 -3.64 9.50 3.34
CA ASN A 6 -3.57 9.63 1.89
C ASN A 6 -2.17 9.41 1.30
N ILE A 7 -1.11 9.73 2.03
CA ILE A 7 0.28 9.51 1.60
C ILE A 7 0.61 8.03 1.66
N ASP A 8 0.20 7.35 2.73
CA ASP A 8 0.36 5.90 2.87
C ASP A 8 -0.32 5.15 1.72
N ILE A 9 -1.56 5.53 1.39
CA ILE A 9 -2.28 4.97 0.23
C ILE A 9 -1.52 5.22 -1.08
N LYS A 10 -0.88 6.39 -1.26
CA LYS A 10 -0.07 6.67 -2.44
C LYS A 10 1.19 5.81 -2.51
N ILE A 11 1.84 5.56 -1.37
CA ILE A 11 2.98 4.64 -1.28
C ILE A 11 2.55 3.22 -1.65
N LEU A 12 1.45 2.72 -1.08
CA LEU A 12 0.90 1.39 -1.39
C LEU A 12 0.55 1.25 -2.88
N LYS A 13 -0.10 2.26 -3.48
CA LYS A 13 -0.40 2.27 -4.92
C LYS A 13 0.85 2.29 -5.78
N PHE A 14 1.90 2.99 -5.34
CA PHE A 14 3.18 3.01 -6.05
C PHE A 14 3.86 1.63 -6.03
N ILE A 15 3.93 0.98 -4.87
CA ILE A 15 4.49 -0.38 -4.76
C ILE A 15 3.66 -1.36 -5.60
N ASN A 16 2.33 -1.29 -5.52
CA ASN A 16 1.43 -2.14 -6.32
C ASN A 16 1.68 -2.03 -7.83
N LYS A 17 2.02 -0.84 -8.32
CA LYS A 17 2.22 -0.59 -9.76
C LYS A 17 3.38 -1.40 -10.33
N TYR A 18 4.41 -1.65 -9.52
CA TYR A 18 5.65 -2.29 -9.98
C TYR A 18 5.86 -3.69 -9.37
N GLU A 19 4.88 -4.18 -8.60
CA GLU A 19 4.87 -5.45 -7.87
C GLU A 19 5.93 -5.55 -6.75
N VAL A 20 7.20 -5.27 -7.08
CA VAL A 20 8.36 -5.23 -6.18
C VAL A 20 9.13 -3.94 -6.44
N VAL A 21 9.46 -3.18 -5.38
CA VAL A 21 10.14 -1.89 -5.50
C VAL A 21 11.32 -1.77 -4.53
N PRO A 22 12.52 -1.39 -4.99
CA PRO A 22 13.64 -1.10 -4.11
C PRO A 22 13.42 0.21 -3.33
N ARG A 23 13.90 0.24 -2.07
CA ARG A 23 13.75 1.35 -1.12
C ARG A 23 14.13 2.69 -1.73
N HIS A 24 15.30 2.79 -2.37
CA HIS A 24 15.74 4.05 -2.99
C HIS A 24 14.75 4.61 -4.04
N LYS A 25 14.00 3.78 -4.78
CA LYS A 25 12.98 4.26 -5.73
C LYS A 25 11.75 4.81 -5.01
N ILE A 26 11.41 4.27 -3.84
CA ILE A 26 10.37 4.81 -2.97
C ILE A 26 10.82 6.18 -2.46
N PHE A 27 12.03 6.28 -1.89
CA PHE A 27 12.58 7.54 -1.37
C PHE A 27 12.77 8.62 -2.44
N LYS A 28 13.05 8.23 -3.69
CA LYS A 28 13.09 9.18 -4.81
C LYS A 28 11.72 9.80 -5.11
N LYS A 29 10.63 9.04 -4.92
CA LYS A 29 9.26 9.51 -5.19
C LYS A 29 8.60 10.15 -3.97
N PHE A 30 8.91 9.63 -2.79
CA PHE A 30 8.46 10.08 -1.49
C PHE A 30 9.74 10.41 -0.69
N PRO A 31 10.31 11.61 -0.87
CA PRO A 31 11.51 11.99 -0.17
C PRO A 31 11.29 12.13 1.33
N GLU A 32 12.32 11.75 2.11
CA GLU A 32 12.27 11.70 3.57
C GLU A 32 11.88 13.05 4.19
N TYR A 33 12.57 14.12 3.79
CA TYR A 33 12.39 15.47 4.33
C TYR A 33 10.95 16.03 4.21
N LYS A 34 10.10 15.42 3.37
CA LYS A 34 8.75 15.90 3.09
C LYS A 34 7.66 14.97 3.62
N PHE A 35 7.97 13.69 3.76
CA PHE A 35 6.94 12.66 3.95
C PHE A 35 7.24 11.72 5.10
N ASP A 36 8.38 11.83 5.79
CA ASP A 36 8.79 10.91 6.86
C ASP A 36 8.69 9.45 6.40
N THR A 37 9.25 9.19 5.22
CA THR A 37 9.01 7.95 4.46
C THR A 37 9.53 6.73 5.20
N SER A 38 10.63 6.84 5.94
CA SER A 38 11.11 5.77 6.81
C SER A 38 10.06 5.37 7.84
N PHE A 39 9.51 6.34 8.58
CA PHE A 39 8.49 6.11 9.60
C PHE A 39 7.22 5.48 9.01
N ARG A 40 6.80 5.96 7.84
CA ARG A 40 5.63 5.41 7.13
C ARG A 40 5.85 3.97 6.67
N LEU A 41 7.01 3.66 6.09
CA LEU A 41 7.33 2.29 5.68
C LEU A 41 7.38 1.35 6.87
N GLU A 42 7.96 1.78 7.99
CA GLU A 42 8.00 1.00 9.22
C GLU A 42 6.59 0.67 9.72
N ASN A 43 5.69 1.67 9.75
CA ASN A 43 4.32 1.45 10.20
C ASN A 43 3.48 0.61 9.23
N LEU A 44 3.72 0.73 7.92
CA LEU A 44 3.09 -0.13 6.92
C LEU A 44 3.61 -1.58 6.96
N GLU A 45 4.79 -1.80 7.52
CA GLU A 45 5.41 -3.11 7.72
C GLU A 45 5.04 -3.76 9.05
N LYS A 46 4.57 -2.99 10.04
CA LYS A 46 4.09 -3.52 11.32
C LYS A 46 2.84 -4.39 11.13
N PHE A 47 2.78 -5.49 11.89
CA PHE A 47 1.71 -6.51 11.86
C PHE A 47 0.45 -6.12 12.63
N ASP A 48 0.31 -4.84 12.95
CA ASP A 48 -0.67 -4.39 13.94
C ASP A 48 -2.11 -4.43 13.41
N SER A 49 -3.08 -4.25 14.31
CA SER A 49 -4.48 -4.11 13.92
C SER A 49 -4.63 -2.91 13.01
N ILE A 50 -5.07 -3.13 11.77
CA ILE A 50 -5.34 -2.00 10.89
C ILE A 50 -6.83 -1.85 10.69
N GLN A 51 -7.32 -0.68 11.09
CA GLN A 51 -8.65 -0.20 10.77
C GLN A 51 -8.63 0.44 9.39
N ILE A 52 -9.38 -0.15 8.47
CA ILE A 52 -9.79 0.49 7.23
C ILE A 52 -11.30 0.63 7.30
N ASN A 53 -11.80 1.83 7.59
CA ASN A 53 -13.21 2.07 7.91
C ASN A 53 -13.67 1.19 9.10
N ASP A 54 -14.87 0.59 9.04
CA ASP A 54 -15.42 -0.31 10.09
C ASP A 54 -14.80 -1.72 10.10
N ILE A 55 -13.79 -2.00 9.27
CA ILE A 55 -13.20 -3.33 9.15
C ILE A 55 -11.81 -3.32 9.79
N SER A 56 -11.70 -4.01 10.92
CA SER A 56 -10.42 -4.33 11.56
C SER A 56 -9.85 -5.60 10.95
N ILE A 57 -8.65 -5.52 10.38
CA ILE A 57 -7.93 -6.72 9.93
C ILE A 57 -6.69 -6.90 10.81
N PHE A 58 -6.64 -8.02 11.52
CA PHE A 58 -5.59 -8.34 12.48
C PHE A 58 -4.47 -9.15 11.82
N GLY A 59 -3.22 -8.80 12.11
CA GLY A 59 -2.06 -9.68 11.94
C GLY A 59 -1.44 -9.74 10.54
N VAL A 60 -1.71 -8.79 9.64
CA VAL A 60 -1.13 -8.80 8.28
C VAL A 60 -0.56 -7.41 7.93
N PRO A 61 0.74 -7.30 7.62
CA PRO A 61 1.34 -6.03 7.24
C PRO A 61 0.90 -5.62 5.84
N TYR A 62 0.97 -4.32 5.53
CA TYR A 62 0.60 -3.85 4.20
C TYR A 62 1.64 -4.17 3.14
N ILE A 63 2.89 -4.01 3.55
CA ILE A 63 4.05 -4.27 2.73
C ILE A 63 4.92 -5.30 3.43
N CYS A 64 5.60 -6.12 2.63
CA CYS A 64 6.56 -7.11 3.08
C CYS A 64 7.92 -6.79 2.45
N ARG A 65 9.01 -7.06 3.18
CA ARG A 65 10.36 -7.08 2.61
C ARG A 65 10.66 -8.42 1.97
N LEU A 66 11.45 -8.40 0.90
CA LEU A 66 12.06 -9.61 0.36
C LEU A 66 13.27 -10.02 1.22
N TYR A 67 13.45 -11.32 1.37
CA TYR A 67 14.60 -11.90 2.03
C TYR A 67 15.41 -12.70 1.02
N LYS A 68 16.73 -12.51 1.03
CA LYS A 68 17.66 -13.28 0.22
C LYS A 68 18.18 -14.46 1.04
N LYS A 69 18.03 -15.65 0.51
CA LYS A 69 18.66 -16.85 1.07
C LYS A 69 20.18 -16.72 0.97
N HIS A 70 20.87 -16.84 2.09
CA HIS A 70 22.31 -16.81 2.19
C HIS A 70 22.79 -18.12 2.83
N LYS A 71 23.71 -18.81 2.16
CA LYS A 71 24.35 -20.03 2.67
C LYS A 71 25.78 -19.67 3.04
N ASN A 72 26.14 -19.84 4.30
CA ASN A 72 27.50 -19.57 4.75
C ASN A 72 28.48 -20.69 4.32
N SER A 73 29.77 -20.49 4.57
CA SER A 73 30.85 -21.45 4.28
C SER A 73 30.66 -22.81 4.96
N PHE A 74 29.92 -22.87 6.07
CA PHE A 74 29.58 -24.09 6.81
C PHE A 74 28.28 -24.77 6.32
N GLY A 75 27.69 -24.25 5.25
CA GLY A 75 26.46 -24.79 4.67
C GLY A 75 25.16 -24.44 5.38
N LYS A 76 25.20 -23.63 6.45
CA LYS A 76 24.03 -23.15 7.17
C LYS A 76 23.29 -22.10 6.35
N ILE A 77 21.98 -22.27 6.23
CA ILE A 77 21.08 -21.34 5.55
C ILE A 77 20.63 -20.26 6.54
N SER A 78 20.68 -19.03 6.08
CA SER A 78 20.17 -17.83 6.74
C SER A 78 19.37 -17.01 5.72
N TYR A 79 18.50 -16.14 6.21
CA TYR A 79 17.72 -15.23 5.37
C TYR A 79 18.15 -13.81 5.71
N VAL A 80 18.70 -13.10 4.73
CA VAL A 80 19.18 -11.73 4.89
C VAL A 80 18.11 -10.80 4.35
N GLU A 81 17.72 -9.80 5.13
CA GLU A 81 16.81 -8.75 4.69
C GLU A 81 17.35 -8.02 3.46
N THR A 82 16.47 -7.73 2.52
CA THR A 82 16.81 -6.92 1.35
C THR A 82 16.07 -5.57 1.40
N GLU A 83 16.52 -4.62 0.59
CA GLU A 83 15.88 -3.31 0.47
C GLU A 83 14.64 -3.30 -0.44
N PHE A 84 14.05 -4.44 -0.76
CA PHE A 84 12.93 -4.53 -1.70
C PHE A 84 11.61 -4.77 -0.97
N TYR A 85 10.59 -3.98 -1.33
CA TYR A 85 9.24 -4.06 -0.77
C TYR A 85 8.23 -4.53 -1.81
N PHE A 86 7.26 -5.32 -1.36
CA PHE A 86 6.08 -5.72 -2.15
C PHE A 86 4.82 -5.68 -1.29
N LEU A 87 3.64 -5.64 -1.91
CA LEU A 87 2.38 -5.68 -1.16
C LEU A 87 2.03 -7.08 -0.69
N SER A 88 1.50 -7.17 0.53
CA SER A 88 0.86 -8.40 0.99
C SER A 88 -0.38 -8.73 0.15
N ASN A 89 -0.76 -10.01 0.13
CA ASN A 89 -1.92 -10.47 -0.63
C ASN A 89 -3.22 -9.79 -0.17
N LEU A 90 -3.33 -9.49 1.12
CA LEU A 90 -4.47 -8.78 1.69
C LEU A 90 -4.54 -7.34 1.19
N SER A 91 -3.42 -6.63 1.19
CA SER A 91 -3.36 -5.23 0.73
C SER A 91 -3.63 -5.10 -0.77
N LYS A 92 -3.22 -6.10 -1.56
CA LYS A 92 -3.63 -6.20 -2.98
C LYS A 92 -5.16 -6.32 -3.12
N LYS A 93 -5.84 -7.12 -2.27
CA LYS A 93 -7.31 -7.24 -2.26
C LYS A 93 -8.00 -5.95 -1.84
N ILE A 94 -7.50 -5.28 -0.80
CA ILE A 94 -8.00 -3.97 -0.32
C ILE A 94 -7.88 -2.92 -1.44
N LEU A 95 -6.71 -2.82 -2.09
CA LEU A 95 -6.52 -1.87 -3.18
C LEU A 95 -7.43 -2.15 -4.38
N LYS A 96 -7.66 -3.42 -4.72
CA LYS A 96 -8.64 -3.79 -5.75
C LYS A 96 -10.06 -3.34 -5.37
N LYS A 97 -10.52 -3.64 -4.15
CA LYS A 97 -11.84 -3.19 -3.65
C LYS A 97 -11.97 -1.67 -3.62
N SER A 98 -10.93 -0.96 -3.18
CA SER A 98 -10.91 0.51 -3.17
C SER A 98 -10.97 1.13 -4.56
N ARG A 99 -10.37 0.50 -5.58
CA ARG A 99 -10.53 0.94 -6.99
C ARG A 99 -11.97 0.79 -7.45
N PHE A 100 -12.63 -0.30 -7.11
CA PHE A 100 -14.04 -0.52 -7.45
C PHE A 100 -14.97 0.47 -6.73
N SER A 101 -14.75 0.77 -5.45
CA SER A 101 -15.57 1.75 -4.73
C SER A 101 -15.35 3.18 -5.24
N ILE A 102 -14.11 3.59 -5.51
CA ILE A 102 -13.81 4.90 -6.10
C ILE A 102 -14.38 5.02 -7.52
N PHE A 103 -14.29 3.95 -8.32
CA PHE A 103 -14.87 3.92 -9.66
C PHE A 103 -16.40 4.01 -9.61
N ASN A 104 -17.05 3.23 -8.75
CA ASN A 104 -18.50 3.29 -8.56
C ASN A 104 -18.97 4.66 -8.06
N ASN A 105 -18.25 5.29 -7.14
CA ASN A 105 -18.60 6.63 -6.66
C ASN A 105 -18.45 7.67 -7.78
N LYS A 106 -17.34 7.67 -8.53
CA LYS A 106 -17.17 8.55 -9.70
C LYS A 106 -18.23 8.33 -10.79
N LEU A 107 -18.63 7.09 -11.01
CA LEU A 107 -19.64 6.72 -12.01
C LEU A 107 -21.04 7.15 -11.53
N LYS A 108 -21.32 7.04 -10.21
CA LYS A 108 -22.51 7.62 -9.58
C LYS A 108 -22.56 9.13 -9.74
N ASP A 109 -21.47 9.82 -9.43
CA ASP A 109 -21.37 11.28 -9.56
C ASP A 109 -21.59 11.72 -11.01
N PHE A 110 -20.97 11.01 -11.96
CA PHE A 110 -21.17 11.26 -13.40
C PHE A 110 -22.61 11.02 -13.88
N ILE A 111 -23.25 9.93 -13.45
CA ILE A 111 -24.66 9.65 -13.75
C ILE A 111 -25.56 10.75 -13.13
N PHE A 112 -25.25 11.18 -11.92
CA PHE A 112 -26.01 12.23 -11.24
C PHE A 112 -25.92 13.57 -11.96
N ASP A 113 -24.71 13.96 -12.40
CA ASP A 113 -24.50 15.16 -13.23
C ASP A 113 -25.26 15.07 -14.56
N LEU A 114 -25.24 13.91 -15.22
CA LEU A 114 -26.02 13.65 -16.44
C LEU A 114 -27.52 13.81 -16.22
N ILE A 115 -28.07 13.24 -15.16
CA ILE A 115 -29.49 13.35 -14.81
C ILE A 115 -29.86 14.82 -14.54
N LYS A 116 -28.98 15.58 -13.88
CA LYS A 116 -29.19 17.00 -13.60
C LYS A 116 -29.20 17.84 -14.87
N ILE A 117 -28.33 17.54 -15.83
CA ILE A 117 -28.31 18.19 -17.15
C ILE A 117 -29.60 17.86 -17.92
N LEU A 118 -30.07 16.62 -17.85
CA LEU A 118 -31.28 16.17 -18.56
C LEU A 118 -32.59 16.69 -17.95
N LYS A 119 -32.61 17.02 -16.65
CA LYS A 119 -33.78 17.59 -15.96
C LYS A 119 -33.91 19.11 -16.09
N ASN A 120 -32.85 19.80 -16.52
CA ASN A 120 -32.83 21.25 -16.71
C ASN A 120 -33.00 21.68 -18.19
N LYS A 121 -33.48 20.75 -19.03
CA LYS A 121 -33.99 21.00 -20.39
C LYS A 121 -35.49 20.72 -20.39
#